data_AF-A0AAW5EN12-F1
#
_entry.id   AF-A0AAW5EN12-F1
#
_cell.length_a   1.000
_cell.length_b   1.000
_cell.length_c   1.000
_cell.angle_alpha   90.00
_cell.angle_beta   90.00
_cell.angle_gamma   90.00
#
_symmetry.space_group_name_H-M   'P 1'
#
loop_
_entity.id
_entity.type
_entity.pdbx_description
1 polymer ?
#
loop_
_entity_poly.entity_id
_entity_poly.type
_entity_poly.pdbx_seq_one_letter_code
_entity_poly.pdbx_strand_id
1 'polypeptide(L)'
;HGSKGDDLYIFNKGDGVDYIEETDGVDTLQFGEGISPEDILVTRTTVSSGYTANYNLELSIKGTNDKVTITRQLGYGDSAGQKDAPGQAVERIAFADGTIWTQDTIYQMLHNRTGSDGGDTLVAYDDGAVEYHGLDGNDTLHGGIADDLLYGDSGNDWLRGDAGNDTLIGGTGNDALHGSKGDDLYIFNKGDGVDRIYDMNGLADEVRLKHKLQDVIFERRSDDLVVYMPGSLDSVVIDSWYRGDNYKIETFTSEDGKFITHTQIESLIQAMSTFQKDTGMTWQQALSSQPSQVESIVTQYWTAPTA
;
A
#
# COMPACT_ATOMS: atom_id res chain seq x y z
N HIS A 1 -28.35 -24.28 2.22
CA HIS A 1 -28.11 -25.17 1.06
C HIS A 1 -29.22 -24.94 0.04
N GLY A 2 -28.91 -24.38 -1.11
CA GLY A 2 -29.88 -24.09 -2.19
C GLY A 2 -30.05 -25.23 -3.16
N SER A 3 -29.00 -26.06 -3.30
CA SER A 3 -28.86 -27.06 -4.36
C SER A 3 -28.63 -26.39 -5.72
N LYS A 4 -29.24 -26.88 -6.81
CA LYS A 4 -29.06 -26.31 -8.15
C LYS A 4 -30.22 -25.38 -8.50
N GLY A 5 -29.92 -24.27 -9.16
CA GLY A 5 -30.91 -23.32 -9.66
C GLY A 5 -30.69 -21.93 -9.06
N ASP A 6 -31.57 -20.99 -9.39
CA ASP A 6 -31.49 -19.63 -8.84
C ASP A 6 -32.23 -19.61 -7.48
N ASP A 7 -31.47 -19.55 -6.39
CA ASP A 7 -31.98 -19.59 -5.02
C ASP A 7 -32.05 -18.20 -4.36
N LEU A 8 -32.99 -18.04 -3.42
CA LEU A 8 -33.15 -16.84 -2.61
C LEU A 8 -33.04 -17.18 -1.12
N TYR A 9 -32.01 -16.63 -0.48
CA TYR A 9 -31.79 -16.67 0.96
C TYR A 9 -32.23 -15.36 1.58
N ILE A 10 -32.89 -15.43 2.73
CA ILE A 10 -33.29 -14.23 3.48
C ILE A 10 -32.63 -14.31 4.85
N PHE A 11 -31.93 -13.24 5.24
CA PHE A 11 -31.26 -13.15 6.53
C PHE A 11 -31.64 -11.86 7.26
N ASN A 12 -32.05 -11.98 8.51
CA ASN A 12 -32.59 -10.91 9.34
C ASN A 12 -31.81 -10.79 10.66
N LYS A 13 -31.98 -9.65 11.34
CA LYS A 13 -31.54 -9.49 12.72
C LYS A 13 -32.25 -10.52 13.61
N GLY A 14 -31.48 -11.26 14.40
CA GLY A 14 -31.95 -12.33 15.28
C GLY A 14 -31.93 -13.74 14.69
N ASP A 15 -31.54 -13.92 13.41
CA ASP A 15 -31.41 -15.25 12.79
C ASP A 15 -30.19 -16.02 13.34
N GLY A 16 -29.23 -15.33 13.95
CA GLY A 16 -28.08 -15.95 14.61
C GLY A 16 -26.95 -16.25 13.63
N VAL A 17 -26.39 -17.46 13.69
CA VAL A 17 -25.20 -17.85 12.93
C VAL A 17 -25.59 -18.88 11.89
N ASP A 18 -25.58 -18.49 10.62
CA ASP A 18 -26.02 -19.31 9.50
C ASP A 18 -24.91 -19.57 8.48
N TYR A 19 -25.09 -20.63 7.70
CA TYR A 19 -24.17 -21.07 6.67
C TYR A 19 -24.90 -21.30 5.33
N ILE A 20 -24.34 -20.75 4.27
CA ILE A 20 -24.78 -20.96 2.89
C ILE A 20 -23.72 -21.81 2.18
N GLU A 21 -24.21 -22.78 1.42
CA GLU A 21 -23.42 -23.61 0.51
C GLU A 21 -24.22 -23.72 -0.79
N GLU A 22 -23.60 -23.32 -1.89
CA GLU A 22 -24.21 -23.30 -3.23
C GLU A 22 -23.75 -24.43 -4.13
N THR A 23 -24.55 -24.66 -5.17
CA THR A 23 -24.20 -25.55 -6.29
C THR A 23 -24.89 -25.10 -7.59
N ASP A 24 -24.24 -24.26 -8.38
CA ASP A 24 -24.69 -23.70 -9.67
C ASP A 24 -26.02 -22.92 -9.59
N GLY A 25 -26.03 -21.68 -10.07
CA GLY A 25 -27.22 -20.83 -10.01
C GLY A 25 -26.89 -19.38 -10.32
N VAL A 26 -27.92 -18.52 -10.30
CA VAL A 26 -27.77 -17.09 -10.07
C VAL A 26 -28.48 -16.72 -8.78
N ASP A 27 -27.79 -16.95 -7.68
CA ASP A 27 -28.31 -16.94 -6.32
C ASP A 27 -28.34 -15.53 -5.74
N THR A 28 -29.21 -15.36 -4.73
CA THR A 28 -29.36 -14.08 -4.03
C THR A 28 -29.45 -14.30 -2.52
N LEU A 29 -28.57 -13.66 -1.78
CA LEU A 29 -28.76 -13.40 -0.35
C LEU A 29 -29.42 -12.05 -0.18
N GLN A 30 -30.60 -12.01 0.44
CA GLN A 30 -31.33 -10.78 0.73
C GLN A 30 -31.31 -10.49 2.24
N PHE A 31 -30.74 -9.35 2.62
CA PHE A 31 -30.89 -8.84 3.98
C PHE A 31 -32.28 -8.23 4.17
N GLY A 32 -32.90 -8.55 5.31
CA GLY A 32 -34.21 -8.05 5.71
C GLY A 32 -34.25 -6.54 5.95
N GLU A 33 -35.45 -6.00 6.16
CA GLU A 33 -35.63 -4.57 6.46
C GLU A 33 -34.84 -4.12 7.70
N GLY A 34 -34.32 -2.89 7.66
CA GLY A 34 -33.56 -2.32 8.77
C GLY A 34 -32.12 -2.83 8.90
N ILE A 35 -31.60 -3.50 7.87
CA ILE A 35 -30.18 -3.81 7.68
C ILE A 35 -29.74 -3.09 6.41
N SER A 36 -28.84 -2.13 6.54
CA SER A 36 -28.26 -1.41 5.40
C SER A 36 -26.86 -1.94 5.04
N PRO A 37 -26.34 -1.63 3.85
CA PRO A 37 -24.98 -2.01 3.45
C PRO A 37 -23.90 -1.63 4.49
N GLU A 38 -24.00 -0.45 5.09
CA GLU A 38 -23.05 0.03 6.11
C GLU A 38 -23.16 -0.70 7.46
N ASP A 39 -24.27 -1.39 7.74
CA ASP A 39 -24.42 -2.24 8.93
C ASP A 39 -23.64 -3.55 8.81
N ILE A 40 -23.15 -3.92 7.63
CA ILE A 40 -22.47 -5.19 7.40
C ILE A 40 -20.96 -5.04 7.54
N LEU A 41 -20.36 -5.91 8.34
CA LEU A 41 -18.92 -6.17 8.34
C LEU A 41 -18.64 -7.35 7.43
N VAL A 42 -17.83 -7.12 6.41
CA VAL A 42 -17.37 -8.14 5.46
C VAL A 42 -16.07 -8.73 5.96
N THR A 43 -15.99 -10.05 6.09
CA THR A 43 -14.79 -10.73 6.58
C THR A 43 -14.52 -11.99 5.77
N ARG A 44 -13.29 -12.14 5.29
CA ARG A 44 -12.83 -13.42 4.74
C ARG A 44 -12.51 -14.38 5.87
N THR A 45 -13.05 -15.60 5.80
CA THR A 45 -12.68 -16.68 6.73
C THR A 45 -12.13 -17.88 5.97
N THR A 46 -11.09 -18.51 6.51
CA THR A 46 -10.45 -19.67 5.89
C THR A 46 -10.68 -20.90 6.75
N VAL A 47 -11.23 -21.95 6.15
CA VAL A 47 -11.40 -23.26 6.80
C VAL A 47 -10.56 -24.29 6.07
N SER A 48 -9.51 -24.78 6.72
CA SER A 48 -8.59 -25.76 6.16
C SER A 48 -8.91 -27.18 6.64
N SER A 49 -8.93 -28.14 5.71
CA SER A 49 -9.09 -29.56 5.97
C SER A 49 -8.13 -30.37 5.10
N GLY A 50 -7.07 -30.89 5.72
CA GLY A 50 -6.00 -31.60 5.00
C GLY A 50 -5.26 -30.67 4.04
N TYR A 51 -5.21 -31.04 2.75
CA TYR A 51 -4.58 -30.25 1.70
C TYR A 51 -5.52 -29.22 1.06
N THR A 52 -6.75 -29.08 1.56
CA THR A 52 -7.75 -28.18 0.98
C THR A 52 -8.06 -27.05 1.95
N ALA A 53 -8.18 -25.83 1.44
CA ALA A 53 -8.66 -24.67 2.18
C ALA A 53 -9.88 -24.09 1.47
N ASN A 54 -10.97 -23.82 2.19
CA ASN A 54 -12.12 -23.11 1.66
C ASN A 54 -12.00 -21.63 2.05
N TYR A 55 -12.17 -20.72 1.08
CA TYR A 55 -12.14 -19.28 1.29
C TYR A 55 -13.57 -18.76 1.29
N ASN A 56 -14.10 -18.54 2.49
CA ASN A 56 -15.49 -18.19 2.71
C ASN A 56 -15.65 -16.69 2.89
N LEU A 57 -16.85 -16.19 2.60
CA LEU A 57 -17.27 -14.83 2.94
C LEU A 57 -18.17 -14.87 4.16
N GLU A 58 -17.77 -14.22 5.25
CA GLU A 58 -18.61 -13.98 6.41
C GLU A 58 -19.16 -12.56 6.35
N LEU A 59 -20.47 -12.42 6.51
CA LEU A 59 -21.18 -11.15 6.57
C LEU A 59 -21.82 -11.04 7.96
N SER A 60 -21.26 -10.16 8.80
CA SER A 60 -21.71 -9.96 10.18
C SER A 60 -22.48 -8.65 10.32
N ILE A 61 -23.60 -8.65 11.04
CA ILE A 61 -24.36 -7.42 11.31
C ILE A 61 -23.71 -6.71 12.52
N LYS A 62 -23.24 -5.48 12.31
CA LYS A 62 -22.59 -4.67 13.34
C LYS A 62 -23.50 -4.49 14.55
N GLY A 63 -22.93 -4.66 15.75
CA GLY A 63 -23.64 -4.51 17.01
C GLY A 63 -24.56 -5.69 17.38
N THR A 64 -24.57 -6.77 16.61
CA THR A 64 -25.27 -8.03 16.96
C THR A 64 -24.31 -9.23 16.89
N ASN A 65 -24.81 -10.43 17.21
CA ASN A 65 -24.09 -11.69 17.00
C ASN A 65 -24.54 -12.39 15.71
N ASP A 66 -25.39 -11.73 14.91
CA ASP A 66 -25.96 -12.32 13.70
C ASP A 66 -24.93 -12.27 12.58
N LYS A 67 -24.69 -13.42 11.95
CA LYS A 67 -23.82 -13.53 10.79
C LYS A 67 -24.21 -14.67 9.88
N VAL A 68 -23.94 -14.50 8.59
CA VAL A 68 -24.08 -15.55 7.58
C VAL A 68 -22.75 -15.78 6.90
N THR A 69 -22.33 -17.04 6.80
CA THR A 69 -21.10 -17.44 6.12
C THR A 69 -21.42 -18.16 4.82
N ILE A 70 -20.95 -17.62 3.70
CA ILE A 70 -21.08 -18.21 2.37
C ILE A 70 -19.80 -18.99 2.06
N THR A 71 -19.94 -20.30 1.98
CA THR A 71 -18.82 -21.23 1.81
C THR A 71 -18.24 -21.12 0.41
N ARG A 72 -16.91 -21.01 0.28
CA ARG A 72 -16.19 -20.90 -1.01
C ARG A 72 -16.60 -19.73 -1.90
N GLN A 73 -17.23 -18.70 -1.35
CA GLN A 73 -17.52 -17.45 -2.06
C GLN A 73 -16.27 -16.83 -2.73
N LEU A 74 -15.10 -17.03 -2.12
CA LEU A 74 -13.81 -16.53 -2.58
C LEU A 74 -12.93 -17.67 -3.12
N GLY A 75 -13.54 -18.80 -3.48
CA GLY A 75 -12.86 -19.97 -4.01
C GLY A 75 -12.34 -20.94 -2.95
N TYR A 76 -11.36 -21.76 -3.37
CA TYR A 76 -10.70 -22.74 -2.52
C TYR A 76 -9.25 -22.95 -2.96
N GLY A 77 -8.40 -23.36 -2.03
CA GLY A 77 -7.03 -23.77 -2.29
C GLY A 77 -6.88 -25.28 -2.21
N ASP A 78 -6.03 -25.84 -3.05
CA ASP A 78 -5.51 -27.19 -2.87
C ASP A 78 -3.99 -27.27 -3.14
N SER A 79 -3.44 -28.47 -3.23
CA SER A 79 -2.00 -28.67 -3.52
C SER A 79 -1.54 -28.06 -4.85
N ALA A 80 -2.46 -27.71 -5.75
CA ALA A 80 -2.15 -27.04 -7.01
C ALA A 80 -2.27 -25.50 -6.94
N GLY A 81 -2.67 -24.94 -5.79
CA GLY A 81 -2.84 -23.50 -5.59
C GLY A 81 -4.30 -23.09 -5.37
N GLN A 82 -4.54 -21.78 -5.41
CA GLN A 82 -5.87 -21.16 -5.30
C GLN A 82 -6.68 -21.34 -6.59
N LYS A 83 -7.98 -21.54 -6.45
CA LYS A 83 -8.94 -21.76 -7.54
C LYS A 83 -10.23 -21.02 -7.25
N ASP A 84 -10.79 -20.42 -8.29
CA ASP A 84 -12.14 -19.87 -8.23
C ASP A 84 -13.20 -20.97 -8.14
N ALA A 85 -14.34 -20.63 -7.54
CA ALA A 85 -15.50 -21.50 -7.46
C ALA A 85 -16.77 -20.73 -7.85
N PRO A 86 -16.88 -20.23 -9.10
CA PRO A 86 -17.99 -19.36 -9.48
C PRO A 86 -19.35 -20.05 -9.36
N GLY A 87 -19.46 -21.36 -9.58
CA GLY A 87 -20.70 -22.12 -9.35
C GLY A 87 -20.95 -22.49 -7.88
N GLN A 88 -20.18 -21.94 -6.93
CA GLN A 88 -20.37 -22.15 -5.49
C GLN A 88 -20.49 -20.81 -4.75
N ALA A 89 -20.54 -19.70 -5.49
CA ALA A 89 -20.71 -18.36 -4.95
C ALA A 89 -22.19 -17.98 -4.99
N VAL A 90 -22.57 -17.04 -4.14
CA VAL A 90 -23.81 -16.28 -4.29
C VAL A 90 -23.51 -15.04 -5.12
N GLU A 91 -24.21 -14.85 -6.24
CA GLU A 91 -23.89 -13.79 -7.20
C GLU A 91 -24.35 -12.41 -6.74
N ARG A 92 -25.38 -12.35 -5.89
CA ARG A 92 -26.04 -11.11 -5.47
C ARG A 92 -26.29 -11.06 -3.97
N ILE A 93 -25.86 -9.98 -3.33
CA ILE A 93 -26.29 -9.64 -1.97
C ILE A 93 -27.18 -8.41 -2.06
N ALA A 94 -28.47 -8.55 -1.75
CA ALA A 94 -29.47 -7.51 -1.91
C ALA A 94 -29.92 -6.93 -0.56
N PHE A 95 -30.20 -5.63 -0.55
CA PHE A 95 -30.68 -4.89 0.61
C PHE A 95 -32.05 -4.25 0.33
N ALA A 96 -32.78 -3.89 1.39
CA ALA A 96 -34.13 -3.35 1.30
C ALA A 96 -34.21 -1.97 0.60
N ASP A 97 -33.11 -1.22 0.56
CA ASP A 97 -32.98 0.06 -0.15
C ASP A 97 -32.79 -0.10 -1.67
N GLY A 98 -32.67 -1.34 -2.15
CA GLY A 98 -32.40 -1.66 -3.55
C GLY A 98 -30.91 -1.76 -3.90
N THR A 99 -30.01 -1.55 -2.94
CA THR A 99 -28.58 -1.79 -3.13
C THR A 99 -28.34 -3.28 -3.38
N ILE A 100 -27.49 -3.58 -4.37
CA ILE A 100 -27.06 -4.94 -4.70
C ILE A 100 -25.53 -4.95 -4.74
N TRP A 101 -24.90 -5.79 -3.92
CA TRP A 101 -23.50 -6.12 -4.05
C TRP A 101 -23.34 -7.30 -5.01
N THR A 102 -22.45 -7.15 -5.97
CA THR A 102 -22.04 -8.21 -6.89
C THR A 102 -20.74 -8.83 -6.40
N GLN A 103 -20.28 -9.90 -7.07
CA GLN A 103 -18.94 -10.45 -6.83
C GLN A 103 -17.85 -9.38 -6.94
N ASP A 104 -17.96 -8.46 -7.91
CA ASP A 104 -17.02 -7.34 -8.07
C ASP A 104 -17.07 -6.39 -6.87
N THR A 105 -18.26 -6.05 -6.38
CA THR A 105 -18.39 -5.22 -5.16
C THR A 105 -17.73 -5.86 -3.94
N ILE A 106 -17.96 -7.16 -3.74
CA ILE A 106 -17.35 -7.92 -2.64
C ILE A 106 -15.83 -7.97 -2.79
N TYR A 107 -15.35 -8.22 -4.01
CA TYR A 107 -13.94 -8.24 -4.34
C TYR A 107 -13.28 -6.90 -3.99
N GLN A 108 -13.87 -5.77 -4.43
CA GLN A 108 -13.38 -4.44 -4.11
C GLN A 108 -13.39 -4.14 -2.60
N MET A 109 -14.40 -4.59 -1.85
CA MET A 109 -14.43 -4.42 -0.38
C MET A 109 -13.32 -5.20 0.35
N LEU A 110 -12.84 -6.30 -0.22
CA LEU A 110 -11.76 -7.09 0.37
C LEU A 110 -10.36 -6.62 -0.06
N HIS A 111 -10.27 -5.90 -1.19
CA HIS A 111 -9.03 -5.34 -1.72
C HIS A 111 -8.80 -3.89 -1.34
N ASN A 112 -9.86 -3.10 -1.12
CA ASN A 112 -9.78 -1.75 -0.56
C ASN A 112 -10.15 -1.80 0.93
N ARG A 113 -9.15 -1.84 1.80
CA ARG A 113 -9.34 -2.01 3.24
C ARG A 113 -8.70 -0.86 4.00
N THR A 114 -9.39 -0.46 5.05
CA THR A 114 -8.92 0.52 6.02
C THR A 114 -8.77 -0.17 7.37
N GLY A 115 -7.67 0.08 8.05
CA GLY A 115 -7.42 -0.32 9.43
C GLY A 115 -8.29 0.44 10.43
N SER A 116 -7.81 0.50 11.66
CA SER A 116 -8.41 1.13 12.82
C SER A 116 -7.42 2.11 13.43
N ASP A 117 -7.78 2.78 14.52
CA ASP A 117 -6.87 3.73 15.19
C ASP A 117 -5.76 3.03 16.04
N GLY A 118 -5.49 1.74 15.80
CA GLY A 118 -4.45 0.99 16.50
C GLY A 118 -3.71 0.06 15.54
N GLY A 119 -2.58 -0.49 15.99
CA GLY A 119 -1.72 -1.31 15.12
C GLY A 119 -2.44 -2.50 14.48
N ASP A 120 -2.55 -2.46 13.16
CA ASP A 120 -3.24 -3.41 12.31
C ASP A 120 -2.28 -4.23 11.44
N THR A 121 -2.81 -5.32 10.91
CA THR A 121 -2.11 -6.14 9.92
C THR A 121 -3.03 -6.42 8.75
N LEU A 122 -2.76 -5.78 7.62
CA LEU A 122 -3.49 -5.95 6.36
C LEU A 122 -2.59 -6.66 5.37
N VAL A 123 -3.05 -7.82 4.88
CA VAL A 123 -2.27 -8.68 3.99
C VAL A 123 -3.20 -9.09 2.85
N ALA A 124 -2.74 -8.88 1.63
CA ALA A 124 -3.43 -9.36 0.44
C ALA A 124 -3.56 -10.87 0.49
N TYR A 125 -4.74 -11.34 0.14
CA TYR A 125 -5.08 -12.75 0.31
C TYR A 125 -5.05 -13.54 -1.00
N ASP A 126 -5.01 -12.84 -2.13
CA ASP A 126 -4.88 -13.40 -3.47
C ASP A 126 -3.91 -12.54 -4.30
N ASP A 127 -3.86 -12.78 -5.60
CA ASP A 127 -2.92 -12.14 -6.54
C ASP A 127 -3.46 -10.81 -7.12
N GLY A 128 -4.53 -10.27 -6.54
CA GLY A 128 -5.17 -9.02 -6.94
C GLY A 128 -4.54 -7.78 -6.33
N ALA A 129 -4.61 -6.67 -7.06
CA ALA A 129 -4.15 -5.37 -6.57
C ALA A 129 -4.98 -4.90 -5.37
N VAL A 130 -4.31 -4.41 -4.33
CA VAL A 130 -4.94 -3.89 -3.11
C VAL A 130 -4.73 -2.39 -2.94
N GLU A 131 -5.66 -1.76 -2.24
CA GLU A 131 -5.52 -0.43 -1.68
C GLU A 131 -5.72 -0.51 -0.16
N TYR A 132 -4.63 -0.38 0.60
CA TYR A 132 -4.67 -0.50 2.06
C TYR A 132 -4.31 0.82 2.74
N HIS A 133 -5.10 1.19 3.75
CA HIS A 133 -4.88 2.34 4.62
C HIS A 133 -4.73 1.87 6.07
N GLY A 134 -3.63 2.20 6.72
CA GLY A 134 -3.32 1.84 8.11
C GLY A 134 -4.17 2.63 9.12
N LEU A 135 -4.37 3.93 8.85
CA LEU A 135 -4.86 4.95 9.78
C LEU A 135 -3.87 5.32 10.91
N ASP A 136 -4.34 5.44 12.15
CA ASP A 136 -3.45 5.68 13.30
C ASP A 136 -2.96 4.32 13.79
N GLY A 137 -1.69 4.19 14.15
CA GLY A 137 -1.22 2.89 14.58
C GLY A 137 0.28 2.72 14.49
N ASN A 138 0.69 1.47 14.42
CA ASN A 138 1.99 1.07 13.91
C ASN A 138 1.64 -0.19 13.12
N ASP A 139 1.41 -0.02 11.84
CA ASP A 139 0.71 -0.98 11.00
C ASP A 139 1.66 -1.86 10.22
N THR A 140 1.15 -2.99 9.76
CA THR A 140 1.87 -3.90 8.88
C THR A 140 1.01 -4.15 7.65
N LEU A 141 1.41 -3.59 6.52
CA LEU A 141 0.68 -3.68 5.25
C LEU A 141 1.47 -4.49 4.23
N HIS A 142 0.82 -5.44 3.58
CA HIS A 142 1.45 -6.33 2.60
C HIS A 142 0.57 -6.47 1.36
N GLY A 143 1.07 -5.92 0.24
CA GLY A 143 0.36 -5.74 -1.03
C GLY A 143 0.17 -7.01 -1.87
N GLY A 144 1.22 -7.82 -2.02
CA GLY A 144 1.12 -9.06 -2.80
C GLY A 144 1.91 -8.99 -4.09
N ILE A 145 1.37 -9.53 -5.19
CA ILE A 145 2.13 -9.67 -6.46
C ILE A 145 1.61 -8.78 -7.59
N ALA A 146 0.65 -7.93 -7.29
CA ALA A 146 0.03 -7.02 -8.25
C ALA A 146 0.56 -5.61 -8.02
N ASP A 147 0.09 -4.64 -8.81
CA ASP A 147 0.46 -3.24 -8.62
C ASP A 147 -0.38 -2.65 -7.47
N ASP A 148 0.20 -2.57 -6.26
CA ASP A 148 -0.51 -2.26 -5.03
C ASP A 148 -0.37 -0.80 -4.59
N LEU A 149 -1.32 -0.34 -3.79
CA LEU A 149 -1.33 1.01 -3.23
C LEU A 149 -1.44 0.95 -1.70
N LEU A 150 -0.35 1.28 -1.01
CA LEU A 150 -0.22 1.10 0.44
C LEU A 150 0.01 2.45 1.13
N TYR A 151 -0.87 2.78 2.07
CA TYR A 151 -0.82 3.97 2.93
C TYR A 151 -0.63 3.53 4.39
N GLY A 152 0.52 3.80 4.99
CA GLY A 152 0.75 3.61 6.44
C GLY A 152 -0.05 4.61 7.28
N ASP A 153 -0.22 5.82 6.75
CA ASP A 153 -0.92 6.94 7.37
C ASP A 153 -0.17 7.54 8.59
N SER A 154 -0.53 7.19 9.82
CA SER A 154 0.05 7.79 11.03
C SER A 154 0.57 6.70 11.95
N GLY A 155 1.88 6.67 12.18
CA GLY A 155 2.45 5.55 12.89
C GLY A 155 3.92 5.34 12.58
N ASN A 156 4.48 4.26 13.11
CA ASN A 156 5.74 3.75 12.57
C ASN A 156 5.40 2.42 11.90
N ASP A 157 5.19 2.50 10.60
CA ASP A 157 4.54 1.46 9.83
C ASP A 157 5.55 0.63 9.06
N TRP A 158 5.15 -0.60 8.74
CA TRP A 158 5.90 -1.51 7.91
C TRP A 158 5.07 -1.85 6.67
N LEU A 159 5.51 -1.37 5.52
CA LEU A 159 4.83 -1.55 4.24
C LEU A 159 5.68 -2.43 3.33
N ARG A 160 5.04 -3.40 2.66
CA ARG A 160 5.69 -4.24 1.65
C ARG A 160 4.81 -4.42 0.42
N GLY A 161 5.30 -3.96 -0.73
CA GLY A 161 4.67 -4.15 -2.03
C GLY A 161 4.72 -5.62 -2.48
N ASP A 162 5.95 -6.16 -2.55
CA ASP A 162 6.36 -7.52 -2.93
C ASP A 162 6.73 -7.68 -4.41
N ALA A 163 5.78 -7.91 -5.31
CA ALA A 163 6.05 -7.91 -6.74
C ALA A 163 5.00 -7.08 -7.44
N GLY A 164 5.36 -6.41 -8.53
CA GLY A 164 4.45 -5.45 -9.17
C GLY A 164 5.02 -4.06 -9.06
N ASN A 165 4.37 -3.09 -9.68
CA ASN A 165 4.79 -1.69 -9.60
C ASN A 165 4.00 -1.02 -8.49
N ASP A 166 4.54 -1.05 -7.29
CA ASP A 166 3.82 -0.69 -6.09
C ASP A 166 3.95 0.79 -5.77
N THR A 167 2.91 1.39 -5.18
CA THR A 167 2.97 2.74 -4.63
C THR A 167 2.90 2.69 -3.11
N LEU A 168 3.99 3.10 -2.45
CA LEU A 168 4.13 3.07 -0.99
C LEU A 168 4.19 4.49 -0.42
N ILE A 169 3.29 4.79 0.52
CA ILE A 169 3.23 6.04 1.26
C ILE A 169 3.28 5.68 2.75
N GLY A 170 4.41 5.94 3.41
CA GLY A 170 4.54 5.74 4.86
C GLY A 170 3.55 6.63 5.62
N GLY A 171 3.59 7.93 5.33
CA GLY A 171 2.78 8.91 6.03
C GLY A 171 3.59 9.53 7.15
N THR A 172 2.97 9.92 8.27
CA THR A 172 3.70 10.54 9.37
C THR A 172 4.25 9.51 10.35
N GLY A 173 5.54 9.57 10.60
CA GLY A 173 6.23 8.89 11.68
C GLY A 173 7.60 8.39 11.24
N ASN A 174 7.90 7.11 11.43
CA ASN A 174 9.20 6.57 10.98
C ASN A 174 8.97 5.20 10.37
N ASP A 175 8.85 5.17 9.05
CA ASP A 175 8.30 4.02 8.35
C ASP A 175 9.38 3.17 7.69
N ALA A 176 9.09 1.89 7.52
CA ALA A 176 9.90 0.94 6.77
C ALA A 176 9.14 0.53 5.51
N LEU A 177 9.63 0.99 4.36
CA LEU A 177 8.98 0.79 3.06
C LEU A 177 9.78 -0.20 2.23
N HIS A 178 9.16 -1.32 1.85
CA HIS A 178 9.78 -2.41 1.09
C HIS A 178 9.07 -2.59 -0.25
N GLY A 179 9.49 -1.91 -1.32
CA GLY A 179 8.90 -2.10 -2.65
C GLY A 179 9.15 -3.51 -3.19
N SER A 180 10.40 -3.98 -3.05
CA SER A 180 10.85 -5.29 -3.53
C SER A 180 10.98 -5.33 -5.05
N LYS A 181 10.24 -6.16 -5.80
CA LYS A 181 10.45 -6.32 -7.25
C LYS A 181 9.44 -5.55 -8.07
N GLY A 182 9.92 -4.78 -9.03
CA GLY A 182 9.09 -4.03 -9.97
C GLY A 182 9.59 -2.60 -10.03
N ASP A 183 8.88 -1.74 -10.74
CA ASP A 183 9.21 -0.31 -10.79
C ASP A 183 8.31 0.42 -9.79
N ASP A 184 8.82 0.62 -8.57
CA ASP A 184 8.07 1.08 -7.41
C ASP A 184 8.09 2.61 -7.26
N LEU A 185 7.02 3.16 -6.67
CA LEU A 185 6.88 4.58 -6.35
C LEU A 185 6.75 4.80 -4.85
N TYR A 186 7.72 5.51 -4.28
CA TYR A 186 7.70 5.94 -2.88
C TYR A 186 7.35 7.42 -2.80
N ILE A 187 6.31 7.79 -2.06
CA ILE A 187 5.92 9.20 -1.88
C ILE A 187 6.35 9.65 -0.49
N PHE A 188 7.23 10.65 -0.45
CA PHE A 188 7.72 11.26 0.78
C PHE A 188 7.27 12.71 0.86
N ASN A 189 6.32 12.98 1.75
CA ASN A 189 5.75 14.30 2.00
C ASN A 189 6.49 15.04 3.12
N LYS A 190 6.19 16.34 3.19
CA LYS A 190 6.71 17.17 4.27
C LYS A 190 6.02 16.81 5.58
N GLY A 191 6.81 16.50 6.61
CA GLY A 191 6.33 16.09 7.92
C GLY A 191 6.21 14.58 8.09
N ASP A 192 6.60 13.79 7.08
CA ASP A 192 6.54 12.33 7.12
C ASP A 192 7.53 11.74 8.14
N GLY A 193 8.59 12.48 8.49
CA GLY A 193 9.52 12.06 9.54
C GLY A 193 10.72 11.28 8.99
N VAL A 194 11.08 10.16 9.63
CA VAL A 194 12.33 9.43 9.32
C VAL A 194 12.06 8.06 8.74
N ASP A 195 11.99 8.00 7.43
CA ASP A 195 11.65 6.77 6.70
C ASP A 195 12.89 6.03 6.24
N ARG A 196 12.73 4.72 6.06
CA ARG A 196 13.72 3.86 5.44
C ARG A 196 13.10 3.05 4.31
N ILE A 197 13.69 3.19 3.12
CA ILE A 197 13.32 2.44 1.92
C ILE A 197 14.30 1.28 1.73
N TYR A 198 13.72 0.10 1.52
CA TYR A 198 14.41 -1.14 1.20
C TYR A 198 13.98 -1.61 -0.18
N ASP A 199 14.76 -1.20 -1.17
CA ASP A 199 14.50 -1.53 -2.56
C ASP A 199 15.29 -2.78 -3.01
N MET A 200 14.73 -3.57 -3.92
CA MET A 200 15.41 -4.75 -4.44
C MET A 200 14.94 -5.19 -5.84
N ASN A 201 15.63 -4.68 -6.86
CA ASN A 201 15.42 -5.01 -8.28
C ASN A 201 14.16 -4.37 -8.89
N GLY A 202 14.24 -3.08 -9.21
CA GLY A 202 13.49 -2.43 -10.28
C GLY A 202 14.39 -1.92 -11.40
N LEU A 203 13.79 -1.42 -12.48
CA LEU A 203 14.47 -0.75 -13.58
C LEU A 203 14.21 0.76 -13.62
N ALA A 204 13.20 1.23 -12.87
CA ALA A 204 12.74 2.61 -12.91
C ALA A 204 12.10 3.08 -11.59
N ASP A 205 12.62 2.64 -10.45
CA ASP A 205 12.09 3.03 -9.14
C ASP A 205 12.16 4.55 -8.94
N GLU A 206 11.11 5.11 -8.34
CA GLU A 206 10.94 6.55 -8.11
C GLU A 206 10.72 6.88 -6.64
N VAL A 207 11.48 7.84 -6.12
CA VAL A 207 11.14 8.55 -4.88
C VAL A 207 10.63 9.94 -5.22
N ARG A 208 9.38 10.23 -4.86
CA ARG A 208 8.75 11.53 -5.05
C ARG A 208 8.82 12.37 -3.79
N LEU A 209 9.66 13.40 -3.82
CA LEU A 209 9.90 14.33 -2.71
C LEU A 209 8.96 15.54 -2.81
N LYS A 210 8.06 15.73 -1.85
CA LYS A 210 7.21 16.94 -1.75
C LYS A 210 7.89 18.07 -0.97
N HIS A 211 9.16 18.30 -1.29
CA HIS A 211 9.99 19.36 -0.73
C HIS A 211 10.52 20.27 -1.83
N LYS A 212 10.91 21.50 -1.44
CA LYS A 212 11.65 22.36 -2.35
C LYS A 212 13.02 21.77 -2.60
N LEU A 213 13.42 21.67 -3.86
CA LEU A 213 14.68 21.06 -4.28
C LEU A 213 15.92 21.56 -3.55
N GLN A 214 16.00 22.87 -3.33
CA GLN A 214 17.11 23.50 -2.62
C GLN A 214 17.26 23.00 -1.17
N ASP A 215 16.17 22.53 -0.57
CA ASP A 215 16.16 22.00 0.79
C ASP A 215 16.53 20.50 0.81
N VAL A 216 16.61 19.82 -0.34
CA VAL A 216 16.89 18.38 -0.44
C VAL A 216 18.39 18.14 -0.52
N ILE A 217 18.94 17.46 0.48
CA ILE A 217 20.36 17.18 0.60
C ILE A 217 20.61 15.67 0.52
N PHE A 218 21.43 15.26 -0.44
CA PHE A 218 21.92 13.88 -0.56
C PHE A 218 23.24 13.73 0.18
N GLU A 219 23.36 12.69 1.00
CA GLU A 219 24.56 12.36 1.75
C GLU A 219 24.79 10.85 1.73
N ARG A 220 26.00 10.45 1.37
CA ARG A 220 26.44 9.09 1.58
C ARG A 220 26.73 8.83 3.06
N ARG A 221 26.09 7.83 3.64
CA ARG A 221 26.37 7.36 5.01
C ARG A 221 26.63 5.86 5.04
N SER A 222 27.91 5.48 5.13
CA SER A 222 28.34 4.08 5.03
C SER A 222 27.92 3.46 3.68
N ASP A 223 26.99 2.50 3.73
CA ASP A 223 26.44 1.79 2.57
C ASP A 223 25.09 2.39 2.11
N ASP A 224 24.54 3.35 2.85
CA ASP A 224 23.22 3.94 2.60
C ASP A 224 23.35 5.30 1.91
N LEU A 225 22.31 5.68 1.16
CA LEU A 225 22.08 7.05 0.72
C LEU A 225 21.06 7.69 1.67
N VAL A 226 21.42 8.79 2.30
CA VAL A 226 20.53 9.57 3.17
C VAL A 226 20.11 10.82 2.41
N VAL A 227 18.80 11.03 2.28
CA VAL A 227 18.21 12.26 1.79
C VAL A 227 17.55 12.98 2.96
N TYR A 228 17.96 14.20 3.26
CA TYR A 228 17.43 14.95 4.40
C TYR A 228 17.16 16.40 4.06
N MET A 229 16.29 17.03 4.86
CA MET A 229 15.85 18.40 4.63
C MET A 229 16.24 19.31 5.81
N PRO A 230 17.35 20.09 5.72
CA PRO A 230 17.83 20.93 6.80
C PRO A 230 16.76 21.86 7.35
N GLY A 231 16.58 21.86 8.67
CA GLY A 231 15.55 22.66 9.34
C GLY A 231 14.21 21.94 9.50
N SER A 232 14.11 20.68 9.08
CA SER A 232 13.02 19.76 9.42
C SER A 232 13.58 18.51 10.14
N LEU A 233 12.68 17.65 10.62
CA LEU A 233 13.03 16.30 11.06
C LEU A 233 12.97 15.28 9.92
N ASP A 234 12.58 15.72 8.72
CA ASP A 234 12.30 14.85 7.59
C ASP A 234 13.60 14.31 6.99
N SER A 235 13.67 12.99 6.85
CA SER A 235 14.72 12.32 6.11
C SER A 235 14.25 10.96 5.60
N VAL A 236 14.68 10.59 4.41
CA VAL A 236 14.52 9.23 3.88
C VAL A 236 15.89 8.59 3.68
N VAL A 237 16.03 7.36 4.20
CA VAL A 237 17.23 6.55 4.05
C VAL A 237 16.97 5.47 3.01
N ILE A 238 17.75 5.45 1.93
CA ILE A 238 17.75 4.32 1.00
C ILE A 238 18.80 3.34 1.47
N ASP A 239 18.34 2.18 1.95
CA ASP A 239 19.17 1.14 2.50
C ASP A 239 20.06 0.52 1.42
N SER A 240 21.32 0.25 1.75
CA SER A 240 22.23 -0.52 0.90
C SER A 240 22.51 0.06 -0.50
N TRP A 241 22.17 1.34 -0.76
CA TRP A 241 22.40 2.06 -2.03
C TRP A 241 23.79 1.81 -2.65
N TYR A 242 24.84 1.75 -1.81
CA TYR A 242 26.23 1.59 -2.25
C TYR A 242 26.70 0.14 -2.35
N ARG A 243 25.84 -0.86 -2.11
CA ARG A 243 26.18 -2.29 -2.21
C ARG A 243 26.05 -2.87 -3.61
N GLY A 244 25.24 -2.25 -4.46
CA GLY A 244 25.01 -2.70 -5.84
C GLY A 244 23.87 -1.93 -6.48
N ASP A 245 23.79 -1.98 -7.81
CA ASP A 245 22.77 -1.23 -8.55
C ASP A 245 21.34 -1.71 -8.25
N ASN A 246 21.16 -2.98 -7.87
CA ASN A 246 19.85 -3.54 -7.53
C ASN A 246 19.21 -2.96 -6.25
N TYR A 247 19.91 -2.11 -5.49
CA TYR A 247 19.42 -1.47 -4.26
C TYR A 247 19.19 0.04 -4.46
N LYS A 248 19.35 0.53 -5.68
CA LYS A 248 19.24 1.96 -5.97
C LYS A 248 17.81 2.26 -6.39
N ILE A 249 17.37 3.46 -6.03
CA ILE A 249 16.25 4.12 -6.67
C ILE A 249 16.77 4.82 -7.92
N GLU A 250 16.17 4.57 -9.09
CA GLU A 250 16.65 5.16 -10.33
C GLU A 250 16.48 6.67 -10.37
N THR A 251 15.34 7.17 -9.86
CA THR A 251 14.92 8.55 -10.03
C THR A 251 14.38 9.15 -8.75
N PHE A 252 14.82 10.36 -8.43
CA PHE A 252 14.16 11.20 -7.43
C PHE A 252 13.46 12.34 -8.15
N THR A 253 12.16 12.50 -7.91
CA THR A 253 11.33 13.50 -8.57
C THR A 253 10.81 14.49 -7.53
N SER A 254 10.74 15.76 -7.91
CA SER A 254 10.19 16.82 -7.08
C SER A 254 8.76 17.17 -7.46
N GLU A 255 8.10 17.95 -6.61
CA GLU A 255 6.70 18.34 -6.84
C GLU A 255 6.47 19.09 -8.16
N ASP A 256 7.45 19.86 -8.65
CA ASP A 256 7.35 20.58 -9.93
C ASP A 256 7.75 19.74 -11.15
N GLY A 257 7.98 18.43 -10.97
CA GLY A 257 8.30 17.48 -12.02
C GLY A 257 9.77 17.45 -12.44
N LYS A 258 10.65 18.25 -11.81
CA LYS A 258 12.09 18.08 -12.02
C LYS A 258 12.56 16.78 -11.38
N PHE A 259 13.56 16.16 -11.99
CA PHE A 259 14.10 14.88 -11.51
C PHE A 259 15.63 14.84 -11.51
N ILE A 260 16.21 14.01 -10.64
CA ILE A 260 17.62 13.65 -10.62
C ILE A 260 17.74 12.13 -10.65
N THR A 261 18.65 11.62 -11.48
CA THR A 261 18.87 10.17 -11.60
C THR A 261 19.98 9.68 -10.68
N HIS A 262 20.01 8.39 -10.38
CA HIS A 262 21.07 7.75 -9.61
C HIS A 262 22.49 8.03 -10.17
N THR A 263 22.61 8.23 -11.49
CA THR A 263 23.89 8.55 -12.14
C THR A 263 24.38 9.96 -11.87
N GLN A 264 23.47 10.88 -11.54
CA GLN A 264 23.78 12.29 -11.28
C GLN A 264 24.00 12.58 -9.80
N ILE A 265 23.40 11.79 -8.89
CA ILE A 265 23.47 11.99 -7.44
C ILE A 265 24.92 12.07 -6.94
N GLU A 266 25.81 11.18 -7.37
CA GLU A 266 27.22 11.21 -6.95
C GLU A 266 27.93 12.50 -7.37
N SER A 267 27.59 13.03 -8.55
CA SER A 267 28.16 14.29 -9.02
C SER A 267 27.65 15.48 -8.22
N LEU A 268 26.38 15.46 -7.81
CA LEU A 268 25.79 16.45 -6.91
C LEU A 268 26.45 16.40 -5.53
N ILE A 269 26.58 15.21 -4.92
CA ILE A 269 27.28 15.02 -3.64
C ILE A 269 28.70 15.58 -3.70
N GLN A 270 29.45 15.31 -4.77
CA GLN A 270 30.81 15.82 -4.95
C GLN A 270 30.86 17.35 -5.10
N ALA A 271 29.91 17.95 -5.84
CA ALA A 271 29.81 19.40 -5.99
C ALA A 271 29.53 20.10 -4.65
N MET A 272 28.60 19.55 -3.86
CA MET A 272 28.26 20.05 -2.52
C MET A 272 29.46 19.97 -1.58
N SER A 273 30.13 18.81 -1.54
CA SER A 273 31.34 18.60 -0.73
C SER A 273 32.48 19.58 -1.11
N THR A 274 32.66 19.83 -2.40
CA THR A 274 33.68 20.78 -2.90
C THR A 274 33.37 22.20 -2.43
N PHE A 275 32.12 22.64 -2.54
CA PHE A 275 31.73 23.96 -2.04
C PHE A 275 31.99 24.09 -0.53
N GLN A 276 31.58 23.09 0.26
CA GLN A 276 31.76 23.15 1.72
C GLN A 276 33.23 23.24 2.10
N LYS A 277 34.10 22.54 1.36
CA LYS A 277 35.55 22.60 1.53
C LYS A 277 36.12 23.98 1.17
N ASP A 278 35.68 24.57 0.07
CA ASP A 278 36.21 25.84 -0.43
C ASP A 278 35.74 27.04 0.40
N THR A 279 34.52 26.99 0.94
CA THR A 279 33.93 28.08 1.73
C THR A 279 34.09 27.90 3.23
N GLY A 280 34.32 26.68 3.71
CA GLY A 280 34.28 26.32 5.13
C GLY A 280 32.87 26.34 5.74
N MET A 281 31.82 26.51 4.92
CA MET A 281 30.43 26.55 5.38
C MET A 281 29.81 25.15 5.40
N THR A 282 28.96 24.90 6.38
CA THR A 282 28.00 23.79 6.31
C THR A 282 26.92 24.09 5.25
N TRP A 283 26.26 23.05 4.75
CA TRP A 283 25.16 23.22 3.79
C TRP A 283 23.99 24.04 4.33
N GLN A 284 23.66 23.86 5.61
CA GLN A 284 22.68 24.70 6.29
C GLN A 284 23.08 26.18 6.36
N GLN A 285 24.37 26.48 6.60
CA GLN A 285 24.88 27.85 6.58
C GLN A 285 24.85 28.43 5.15
N ALA A 286 25.19 27.63 4.14
CA ALA A 286 25.19 28.05 2.74
C ALA A 286 23.78 28.41 2.26
N LEU A 287 22.75 27.64 2.65
CA LEU A 287 21.34 27.93 2.35
C LEU A 287 20.91 29.32 2.82
N SER A 288 21.42 29.77 3.97
CA SER A 288 21.09 31.09 4.53
C SER A 288 21.95 32.23 3.98
N SER A 289 23.24 31.97 3.75
CA SER A 289 24.24 33.02 3.45
C SER A 289 24.57 33.17 1.97
N GLN A 290 24.39 32.12 1.17
CA GLN A 290 24.68 32.09 -0.27
C GLN A 290 23.59 31.32 -1.07
N PRO A 291 22.29 31.67 -0.90
CA PRO A 291 21.18 30.90 -1.47
C PRO A 291 21.26 30.74 -3.00
N SER A 292 21.69 31.76 -3.73
CA SER A 292 21.82 31.68 -5.20
C SER A 292 22.91 30.73 -5.67
N GLN A 293 23.99 30.56 -4.89
CA GLN A 293 25.04 29.58 -5.24
C GLN A 293 24.57 28.16 -4.95
N VAL A 294 23.87 27.95 -3.83
CA VAL A 294 23.25 26.65 -3.51
C VAL A 294 22.23 26.26 -4.59
N GLU A 295 21.33 27.18 -4.97
CA GLU A 295 20.35 26.96 -6.04
C GLU A 295 21.04 26.61 -7.36
N SER A 296 22.10 27.32 -7.74
CA SER A 296 22.86 27.01 -8.95
C SER A 296 23.51 25.63 -8.93
N ILE A 297 24.02 25.19 -7.78
CA ILE A 297 24.64 23.87 -7.64
C ILE A 297 23.56 22.78 -7.76
N VAL A 298 22.46 22.92 -7.02
CA VAL A 298 21.38 21.92 -7.04
C VAL A 298 20.76 21.83 -8.43
N THR A 299 20.30 22.94 -9.00
CA THR A 299 19.59 22.96 -10.29
C THR A 299 20.42 22.51 -11.48
N GLN A 300 21.76 22.51 -11.39
CA GLN A 300 22.64 21.97 -12.43
C GLN A 300 22.47 20.46 -12.62
N TYR A 301 22.09 19.72 -11.58
CA TYR A 301 21.96 18.26 -11.62
C TYR A 301 20.52 17.77 -11.72
N TRP A 302 19.55 18.61 -11.39
CA TRP A 302 18.14 18.33 -11.57
C TRP A 302 17.70 18.71 -12.99
N THR A 303 17.09 17.77 -13.69
CA THR A 303 16.59 17.93 -15.05
C THR A 303 15.16 18.44 -15.02
N ALA A 304 14.81 19.38 -15.91
CA ALA A 304 13.43 19.83 -16.07
C ALA A 304 12.54 18.69 -16.61
N PRO A 305 11.23 18.66 -16.27
CA PRO A 305 10.32 17.69 -16.85
C PRO A 305 10.33 17.81 -18.37
N THR A 306 10.39 16.68 -19.06
CA THR A 306 10.13 16.64 -20.50
C THR A 306 8.68 17.01 -20.76
N ALA A 307 8.47 18.07 -21.56
CA ALA A 307 7.16 18.57 -21.97
C ALA A 307 6.39 17.58 -22.86
#